data_AF-A0A194S6U7-F1
#
_entry.id   AF-A0A194S6U7-F1
#
_cell.length_a   1.000
_cell.length_b   1.000
_cell.length_c   1.000
_cell.angle_alpha   90.00
_cell.angle_beta   90.00
_cell.angle_gamma   90.00
#
_symmetry.space_group_name_H-M   'P 1'
#
loop_
_entity.id
_entity.type
_entity.pdbx_description
1 polymer ?
#
loop_
_entity_poly.entity_id
_entity_poly.type
_entity_poly.pdbx_seq_one_letter_code
_entity_poly.pdbx_strand_id
1 'polypeptide(L)'
;VAAQPHPIHYLIREAEASWKGKVARQSRTLAEAVAEYKRRYRQPPPRGFDAWFAFAQENGVQLLDEYDSIHSRLRPFAAIRPEVLRERDTVLQ
;
A
#
# COMPACT_ATOMS: atom_id res chain seq x y z
N VAL A 1 2.00 40.51 -24.84
CA VAL A 1 2.65 39.25 -24.39
C VAL A 1 1.55 38.36 -23.88
N ALA A 2 1.35 37.16 -24.45
CA ALA A 2 0.33 36.24 -23.97
C ALA A 2 0.59 35.94 -22.48
N ALA A 3 -0.42 36.05 -21.63
CA ALA A 3 -0.30 35.74 -20.21
C ALA A 3 0.15 34.27 -20.08
N GLN A 4 1.31 34.04 -19.47
CA GLN A 4 1.76 32.69 -19.16
C GLN A 4 0.68 32.00 -18.32
N PRO A 5 0.24 30.78 -18.68
CA PRO A 5 -0.77 30.06 -17.93
C PRO A 5 -0.37 29.94 -16.45
N HIS A 6 -1.31 30.15 -15.53
CA HIS A 6 -1.02 30.08 -14.10
C HIS A 6 -0.39 28.72 -13.74
N PRO A 7 0.71 28.66 -12.95
CA PRO A 7 1.44 27.42 -12.65
C PRO A 7 0.58 26.26 -12.14
N ILE A 8 -0.56 26.58 -11.49
CA ILE A 8 -1.52 25.59 -11.01
C ILE A 8 -2.02 24.64 -12.10
N HIS A 9 -2.16 25.09 -13.35
CA HIS A 9 -2.64 24.24 -14.45
C HIS A 9 -1.62 23.16 -14.81
N TYR A 10 -0.33 23.46 -14.67
CA TYR A 10 0.73 22.48 -14.85
C TYR A 10 0.68 21.43 -13.72
N LEU A 11 0.59 21.89 -12.47
CA LEU A 11 0.52 21.00 -11.30
C LEU A 11 -0.71 20.08 -11.34
N ILE A 12 -1.87 20.59 -11.77
CA ILE A 12 -3.09 19.79 -11.96
C ILE A 12 -2.84 18.69 -13.00
N ARG A 13 -2.28 19.05 -14.16
CA ARG A 13 -2.00 18.09 -15.24
C ARG A 13 -1.03 17.00 -14.78
N GLU A 14 0.01 17.37 -14.06
CA GLU A 14 1.00 16.44 -13.51
C GLU A 14 0.36 15.51 -12.48
N ALA A 15 -0.44 16.05 -11.56
CA ALA A 15 -1.15 15.27 -10.56
C ALA A 15 -2.13 14.27 -11.19
N GLU A 16 -2.88 14.68 -12.21
CA GLU A 16 -3.78 13.80 -12.96
C GLU A 16 -3.04 12.65 -13.66
N ALA A 17 -1.90 12.96 -14.29
CA ALA A 17 -1.08 11.94 -14.95
C ALA A 17 -0.52 10.94 -13.94
N SER A 18 0.00 11.43 -12.80
CA SER A 18 0.49 10.60 -11.69
C SER A 18 -0.62 9.73 -11.09
N TRP A 19 -1.81 10.30 -10.89
CA TRP A 19 -2.99 9.58 -10.41
C TRP A 19 -3.40 8.46 -11.36
N LYS A 20 -3.54 8.77 -12.66
CA LYS A 20 -3.89 7.76 -13.69
C LYS A 20 -2.87 6.63 -13.73
N GLY A 21 -1.59 6.95 -13.69
CA GLY A 21 -0.51 5.96 -13.62
C GLY A 21 -0.60 5.09 -12.36
N LYS A 22 -0.88 5.70 -11.21
CA LYS A 22 -1.05 5.00 -9.92
C LYS A 22 -2.23 4.04 -9.95
N VAL A 23 -3.39 4.46 -10.47
CA VAL A 23 -4.58 3.60 -10.56
C VAL A 23 -4.37 2.48 -11.57
N ALA A 24 -3.74 2.76 -12.72
CA ALA A 24 -3.53 1.78 -13.78
C ALA A 24 -2.61 0.62 -13.36
N ARG A 25 -1.64 0.86 -12.47
CA ARG A 25 -0.66 -0.14 -12.02
C ARG A 25 -1.13 -1.03 -10.87
N GLN A 26 -2.35 -0.85 -10.37
CA GLN A 26 -2.84 -1.62 -9.21
C GLN A 26 -3.07 -3.09 -9.59
N SER A 27 -2.71 -3.97 -8.67
CA SER A 27 -2.87 -5.42 -8.80
C SER A 27 -4.35 -5.82 -8.91
N ARG A 28 -4.66 -6.67 -9.89
CA ARG A 28 -6.02 -7.18 -10.15
C ARG A 28 -6.22 -8.62 -9.71
N THR A 29 -5.14 -9.36 -9.58
CA THR A 29 -5.16 -10.76 -9.11
C THR A 29 -4.33 -10.92 -7.83
N LEU A 30 -4.64 -11.96 -7.06
CA LEU A 30 -3.87 -12.28 -5.85
C LEU A 30 -2.39 -12.53 -6.20
N ALA A 31 -2.10 -13.18 -7.34
CA ALA A 31 -0.74 -13.44 -7.78
C ALA A 31 0.04 -12.14 -8.07
N GLU A 32 -0.59 -11.17 -8.72
CA GLU A 32 -0.02 -9.84 -8.96
C GLU A 32 0.23 -9.11 -7.64
N ALA A 33 -0.74 -9.10 -6.72
CA ALA A 33 -0.61 -8.45 -5.42
C ALA A 33 0.53 -9.06 -4.59
N VAL A 34 0.67 -10.40 -4.62
CA VAL A 34 1.79 -11.11 -3.98
C VAL A 34 3.12 -10.72 -4.62
N ALA A 35 3.18 -10.63 -5.95
CA ALA A 35 4.39 -10.25 -6.67
C ALA A 35 4.80 -8.80 -6.36
N GLU A 36 3.84 -7.86 -6.35
CA GLU A 36 4.08 -6.46 -6.01
C GLU A 36 4.51 -6.31 -4.53
N TYR A 37 3.88 -7.04 -3.60
CA TYR A 37 4.29 -7.06 -2.19
C TYR A 37 5.75 -7.51 -2.04
N LYS A 38 6.12 -8.62 -2.68
CA LYS A 38 7.50 -9.14 -2.66
C LYS A 38 8.47 -8.16 -3.29
N ARG A 39 8.13 -7.54 -4.42
CA ARG A 39 8.96 -6.54 -5.11
C ARG A 39 9.21 -5.32 -4.21
N ARG A 40 8.16 -4.83 -3.54
CA ARG A 40 8.21 -3.60 -2.74
C ARG A 40 8.91 -3.79 -1.40
N TYR A 41 8.57 -4.86 -0.67
CA TYR A 41 9.02 -5.06 0.72
C TYR A 41 10.14 -6.09 0.87
N ARG A 42 10.48 -6.83 -0.20
CA ARG A 42 11.48 -7.91 -0.19
C ARG A 42 11.18 -9.01 0.84
N GLN A 43 9.89 -9.23 1.10
CA GLN A 43 9.40 -10.19 2.09
C GLN A 43 8.17 -10.91 1.53
N PRO A 44 7.89 -12.15 1.96
CA PRO A 44 6.62 -12.79 1.64
C PRO A 44 5.48 -12.04 2.33
N PRO A 45 4.28 -11.99 1.72
CA PRO A 45 3.11 -11.40 2.36
C PRO A 45 2.74 -12.14 3.66
N PRO A 46 2.13 -11.43 4.62
CA PRO A 46 1.76 -12.01 5.91
C PRO A 46 0.67 -13.07 5.77
N ARG A 47 0.49 -13.88 6.83
CA ARG A 47 -0.63 -14.81 6.91
C ARG A 47 -1.96 -14.06 6.83
N GLY A 48 -2.90 -14.55 6.01
CA GLY A 48 -4.20 -13.93 5.79
C GLY A 48 -4.22 -12.85 4.71
N PHE A 49 -3.12 -12.70 3.94
CA PHE A 49 -3.06 -11.75 2.83
C PHE A 49 -4.09 -12.06 1.73
N ASP A 50 -4.38 -13.33 1.48
CA ASP A 50 -5.43 -13.81 0.58
C ASP A 50 -6.83 -13.37 1.03
N ALA A 51 -7.13 -13.53 2.32
CA ALA A 51 -8.41 -13.10 2.91
C ALA A 51 -8.55 -11.57 2.86
N TRP A 52 -7.48 -10.83 3.17
CA TRP A 52 -7.46 -9.38 3.03
C TRP A 52 -7.65 -8.94 1.56
N PHE A 53 -7.02 -9.63 0.60
CA PHE A 53 -7.17 -9.34 -0.81
C PHE A 53 -8.61 -9.54 -1.29
N ALA A 54 -9.24 -10.67 -0.91
CA ALA A 54 -10.64 -10.95 -1.23
C ALA A 54 -11.56 -9.87 -0.65
N PHE A 55 -11.37 -9.52 0.63
CA PHE A 55 -12.12 -8.44 1.28
C PHE A 55 -11.95 -7.10 0.55
N ALA A 56 -10.73 -6.74 0.15
CA ALA A 56 -10.45 -5.49 -0.55
C ALA A 56 -11.16 -5.45 -1.93
N GLN A 57 -11.21 -6.57 -2.65
CA GLN A 57 -11.93 -6.68 -3.91
C GLN A 57 -13.45 -6.56 -3.72
N GLU A 58 -14.02 -7.28 -2.76
CA GLU A 58 -15.46 -7.25 -2.45
C GLU A 58 -15.94 -5.83 -2.08
N ASN A 59 -15.08 -5.04 -1.42
CA ASN A 59 -15.38 -3.67 -1.01
C ASN A 59 -14.97 -2.61 -2.04
N GLY A 60 -14.51 -3.01 -3.24
CA GLY A 60 -14.17 -2.08 -4.31
C GLY A 60 -12.99 -1.15 -3.99
N VAL A 61 -12.02 -1.61 -3.20
CA VAL A 61 -10.81 -0.82 -2.89
C VAL A 61 -10.03 -0.54 -4.17
N GLN A 62 -9.91 0.74 -4.52
CA GLN A 62 -9.26 1.16 -5.77
C GLN A 62 -7.74 1.13 -5.73
N LEU A 63 -7.13 1.31 -4.55
CA LEU A 63 -5.69 1.44 -4.36
C LEU A 63 -5.14 0.30 -3.51
N LEU A 64 -5.26 -0.92 -4.03
CA LEU A 64 -4.92 -2.16 -3.33
C LEU A 64 -3.43 -2.24 -2.93
N ASP A 65 -2.53 -1.65 -3.71
CA ASP A 65 -1.08 -1.68 -3.46
C ASP A 65 -0.56 -0.47 -2.66
N GLU A 66 -1.42 0.42 -2.17
CA GLU A 66 -1.01 1.69 -1.54
C GLU A 66 -1.06 1.67 0.00
N TYR A 67 -0.59 0.57 0.62
CA TYR A 67 -0.58 0.38 2.08
C TYR A 67 0.82 0.48 2.74
N ASP A 68 1.72 1.26 2.13
CA ASP A 68 3.10 1.46 2.62
C ASP A 68 3.15 2.02 4.05
N SER A 69 2.16 2.82 4.43
CA SER A 69 2.06 3.39 5.78
C SER A 69 1.90 2.30 6.84
N ILE A 70 1.12 1.26 6.57
CA ILE A 70 0.96 0.10 7.46
C ILE A 70 2.29 -0.64 7.55
N HIS A 71 2.92 -0.95 6.40
CA HIS A 71 4.21 -1.63 6.40
C HIS A 71 5.27 -0.86 7.18
N SER A 72 5.39 0.45 6.96
CA SER A 72 6.33 1.31 7.67
C SER A 72 6.12 1.31 9.19
N ARG A 73 4.86 1.32 9.64
CA ARG A 73 4.51 1.24 11.06
C ARG A 73 4.81 -0.12 11.68
N LEU A 74 4.66 -1.20 10.91
CA LEU A 74 4.94 -2.56 11.38
C LEU A 74 6.44 -2.89 11.34
N ARG A 75 7.22 -2.24 10.48
CA ARG A 75 8.64 -2.51 10.26
C ARG A 75 9.49 -2.51 11.54
N PRO A 76 9.35 -1.57 12.50
CA PRO A 76 10.14 -1.60 13.74
C PRO A 76 9.94 -2.87 14.57
N PHE A 77 8.77 -3.51 14.46
CA PHE A 77 8.45 -4.71 15.21
C PHE A 77 9.06 -5.98 14.59
N ALA A 78 9.55 -5.92 13.35
CA ALA A 78 10.13 -7.07 12.66
C ALA A 78 11.42 -7.61 13.32
N ALA A 79 12.13 -6.79 14.10
CA ALA A 79 13.30 -7.19 14.85
C ALA A 79 12.97 -7.81 16.23
N ILE A 80 11.71 -7.72 16.66
CA ILE A 80 11.26 -8.18 17.97
C ILE A 80 10.81 -9.63 17.86
N ARG A 81 11.27 -10.47 18.79
CA ARG A 81 10.84 -11.87 18.85
C ARG A 81 9.32 -11.96 19.04
N PRO A 82 8.63 -12.86 18.32
CA PRO A 82 7.18 -13.01 18.43
C PRO A 82 6.68 -13.26 19.87
N GLU A 83 7.46 -13.96 20.70
CA GLU A 83 7.12 -14.21 22.11
C GLU A 83 7.01 -12.91 22.90
N VAL A 84 7.92 -11.96 22.69
CA VAL A 84 7.95 -10.66 23.39
C VAL A 84 6.77 -9.80 22.95
N LEU A 85 6.36 -9.88 21.69
CA LEU A 85 5.17 -9.16 21.21
C LEU A 85 3.89 -9.71 21.86
N ARG A 86 3.75 -11.04 21.97
CA ARG A 86 2.59 -11.67 22.63
C ARG A 86 2.52 -11.37 24.13
N GLU A 87 3.66 -11.37 24.81
CA GLU A 87 3.74 -11.00 26.23
C GLU A 87 3.28 -9.55 26.44
N ARG A 88 3.77 -8.61 25.62
CA ARG A 88 3.36 -7.19 25.69
C ARG A 88 1.88 -6.98 25.42
N ASP A 89 1.33 -7.68 24.43
CA ASP A 89 -0.10 -7.61 24.11
C ASP A 89 -0.96 -8.07 25.30
N THR A 90 -0.58 -9.18 25.95
CA THR A 90 -1.28 -9.72 27.13
C THR A 90 -1.30 -8.75 28.31
N VAL A 91 -0.27 -7.90 28.45
CA VAL A 91 -0.19 -6.91 29.54
C VAL A 91 -1.00 -5.64 29.24
N LEU A 92 -1.27 -5.35 27.97
CA LEU A 92 -2.00 -4.15 27.54
C LEU A 92 -3.52 -4.35 27.41
N GLN A 93 -3.98 -5.59 27.28
CA GLN A 93 -5.40 -5.98 27.30
C GLN A 93 -5.90 -6.10 28.75
#